data_AF-A0A7V4WXU2-F1
#
_entry.id   AF-A0A7V4WXU2-F1
#
_cell.length_a   1.000
_cell.length_b   1.000
_cell.length_c   1.000
_cell.angle_alpha   90.00
_cell.angle_beta   90.00
_cell.angle_gamma   90.00
#
_symmetry.space_group_name_H-M   'P 1'
#
loop_
_entity.id
_entity.type
_entity.pdbx_description
1 polymer ?
#
loop_
_entity_poly.entity_id
_entity_poly.type
_entity_poly.pdbx_seq_one_letter_code
_entity_poly.pdbx_strand_id
1 'polypeptide(L)'
;MSQEGYEKFSDEKKKLRDKVRYCMIAGISSALIFISSGVAMIILGETHQKKYSDMLKKYDSQCATIQRLENIRDNLNSPELKNYLDGIVSEAEMNKVIEKAREDSLNIENSEQFIKYKKDHTRAWFTMTGLLMIMVGGLRSVSYYSDKINKYKKELECLEQSF
;
A
#
# COMPACT_ATOMS: atom_id res chain seq x y z
N MET A 1 -32.98 47.15 29.51
CA MET A 1 -31.68 46.46 29.29
C MET A 1 -30.59 47.52 29.17
N SER A 2 -29.43 47.34 29.79
CA SER A 2 -28.30 48.28 29.66
C SER A 2 -27.55 48.07 28.34
N GLN A 3 -26.89 49.13 27.84
CA GLN A 3 -26.02 49.04 26.66
C GLN A 3 -24.95 47.94 26.81
N GLU A 4 -24.35 47.82 27.99
CA GLU A 4 -23.37 46.75 28.30
C GLU A 4 -23.96 45.34 28.18
N GLY A 5 -25.23 45.14 28.53
CA GLY A 5 -25.89 43.84 28.39
C GLY A 5 -26.04 43.42 26.92
N TYR A 6 -26.37 44.38 26.05
CA TYR A 6 -26.51 44.16 24.61
C TYR A 6 -25.18 43.83 23.93
N GLU A 7 -24.11 44.56 24.28
CA GLU A 7 -22.77 44.31 23.74
C GLU A 7 -22.25 42.92 24.13
N LYS A 8 -22.41 42.54 25.40
CA LYS A 8 -21.97 41.24 25.91
C LYS A 8 -22.66 40.06 25.20
N PHE A 9 -23.97 40.18 24.95
CA PHE A 9 -24.72 39.17 24.19
C PHE A 9 -24.31 39.11 22.73
N SER A 10 -24.10 40.26 22.08
CA SER A 10 -23.64 40.33 20.69
C SER A 10 -22.29 39.62 20.51
N ASP A 11 -21.37 39.85 21.44
CA ASP A 11 -20.05 39.22 21.45
C ASP A 11 -20.12 37.70 21.69
N GLU A 12 -20.94 37.27 22.64
CA GLU A 12 -21.10 35.84 22.95
C GLU A 12 -21.76 35.08 21.78
N LYS A 13 -22.75 35.68 21.13
CA LYS A 13 -23.38 35.18 19.91
C LYS A 13 -22.38 35.08 18.75
N LYS A 14 -21.52 36.10 18.56
CA LYS A 14 -20.45 36.09 17.55
C LYS A 14 -19.46 34.94 17.81
N LYS A 15 -19.02 34.77 19.05
CA LYS A 15 -18.10 33.71 19.47
C LYS A 15 -18.66 32.31 19.21
N LEU A 16 -19.94 32.07 19.47
CA LEU A 16 -20.60 30.79 19.17
C LEU A 16 -20.69 30.51 17.66
N ARG A 17 -21.02 31.52 16.85
CA ARG A 17 -21.02 31.38 15.38
C ARG A 17 -19.63 31.07 14.82
N ASP A 18 -18.59 31.70 15.36
CA ASP A 18 -17.22 31.44 14.94
C ASP A 18 -16.76 30.03 15.32
N LYS A 19 -17.16 29.52 16.49
CA LYS A 19 -16.93 28.12 16.88
C LYS A 19 -17.62 27.12 15.93
N VAL A 20 -18.86 27.39 15.52
CA VAL A 20 -19.58 26.55 14.55
C VAL A 20 -18.84 26.52 13.21
N ARG A 21 -18.44 27.69 12.69
CA ARG A 21 -17.68 27.81 11.43
C ARG A 21 -16.35 27.07 11.51
N TYR A 22 -15.62 27.24 12.60
CA TYR A 22 -14.37 26.54 12.85
C TYR A 22 -14.57 25.02 12.82
N CYS A 23 -15.58 24.49 13.53
CA CYS A 23 -15.84 23.05 13.55
C CYS A 23 -16.25 22.51 12.17
N MET A 24 -16.96 23.27 11.35
CA MET A 24 -17.26 22.88 9.97
C MET A 24 -15.98 22.76 9.13
N ILE A 25 -15.13 23.79 9.16
CA ILE A 25 -13.88 23.81 8.39
C ILE A 25 -12.93 22.70 8.87
N ALA A 26 -12.78 22.55 10.19
CA ALA A 26 -11.92 21.54 10.79
C ALA A 26 -12.42 20.11 10.51
N GLY A 27 -13.74 19.89 10.49
CA GLY A 27 -14.34 18.61 10.12
C GLY A 27 -14.08 18.23 8.67
N ILE A 28 -14.33 19.16 7.74
CA ILE A 28 -14.05 18.94 6.31
C ILE A 28 -12.56 18.69 6.08
N SER A 29 -11.70 19.51 6.68
CA SER A 29 -10.24 19.38 6.53
C SER A 29 -9.74 18.06 7.08
N SER A 30 -10.24 17.63 8.25
CA SER A 30 -9.86 16.35 8.85
C SER A 30 -10.30 15.17 7.97
N ALA A 31 -11.53 15.20 7.44
CA ALA A 31 -12.03 14.17 6.55
C ALA A 31 -11.17 14.06 5.27
N LEU A 32 -10.79 15.19 4.67
CA LEU A 32 -9.92 15.24 3.50
C LEU A 32 -8.53 14.67 3.78
N ILE A 33 -7.96 14.89 4.97
CA ILE A 33 -6.67 14.30 5.37
C ILE A 33 -6.76 12.77 5.41
N PHE A 34 -7.81 12.21 6.01
CA PHE A 34 -7.99 10.75 6.05
C PHE A 34 -8.24 10.15 4.67
N ILE A 35 -9.03 10.83 3.84
CA ILE A 35 -9.29 10.38 2.46
C ILE A 35 -8.00 10.38 1.64
N SER A 36 -7.27 11.50 1.62
CA SER A 36 -6.02 11.63 0.87
C SER A 36 -4.94 10.66 1.35
N SER A 37 -4.80 10.48 2.67
CA SER A 37 -3.85 9.52 3.25
C SER A 37 -4.20 8.07 2.89
N GLY A 38 -5.49 7.71 2.92
CA GLY A 38 -5.93 6.37 2.55
C GLY A 38 -5.75 6.08 1.07
N VAL A 39 -6.02 7.05 0.19
CA VAL A 39 -5.75 6.93 -1.25
C VAL A 39 -4.26 6.76 -1.52
N ALA A 40 -3.39 7.51 -0.83
CA ALA A 40 -1.95 7.37 -0.96
C ALA A 40 -1.47 5.95 -0.58
N MET A 41 -2.04 5.36 0.48
CA MET A 41 -1.74 3.96 0.87
C MET A 41 -2.14 2.96 -0.21
N ILE A 42 -3.31 3.12 -0.84
CA ILE A 42 -3.77 2.24 -1.93
C ILE A 42 -2.80 2.34 -3.13
N ILE A 43 -2.42 3.55 -3.53
CA ILE A 43 -1.45 3.78 -4.62
C ILE A 43 -0.08 3.17 -4.29
N LEU A 44 0.39 3.29 -3.05
CA LEU A 44 1.62 2.63 -2.60
C LEU A 44 1.52 1.11 -2.73
N GLY A 45 0.37 0.51 -2.36
CA GLY A 45 0.11 -0.91 -2.58
C GLY A 45 0.24 -1.33 -4.06
N GLU A 46 -0.33 -0.55 -4.99
CA GLU A 46 -0.26 -0.81 -6.43
C GLU A 46 1.16 -0.65 -7.00
N THR A 47 1.90 0.38 -6.58
CA THR A 47 3.29 0.58 -7.02
C THR A 47 4.21 -0.54 -6.54
N HIS A 48 4.05 -1.00 -5.29
CA HIS A 48 4.74 -2.18 -4.79
C HIS A 48 4.38 -3.44 -5.58
N GLN A 49 3.10 -3.63 -5.92
CA GLN A 49 2.65 -4.74 -6.78
C GLN A 49 3.35 -4.74 -8.14
N LYS A 50 3.49 -3.57 -8.77
CA LYS A 50 4.20 -3.44 -10.05
C LYS A 50 5.67 -3.84 -9.93
N LYS A 51 6.36 -3.35 -8.89
CA LYS A 51 7.77 -3.72 -8.62
C LYS A 51 7.96 -5.24 -8.44
N TYR A 52 7.08 -5.89 -7.68
CA TYR A 52 7.12 -7.35 -7.54
C TYR A 52 6.82 -8.08 -8.85
N SER A 53 5.91 -7.54 -9.68
CA SER A 53 5.63 -8.10 -11.01
C SER A 53 6.83 -8.02 -11.95
N ASP A 54 7.60 -6.94 -11.91
CA ASP A 54 8.80 -6.79 -12.74
C ASP A 54 9.92 -7.73 -12.29
N MET A 55 10.06 -7.94 -10.97
CA MET A 55 10.98 -8.95 -10.43
C MET A 55 10.60 -10.38 -10.86
N LEU A 56 9.32 -10.73 -10.84
CA LEU A 56 8.83 -12.03 -11.33
C LEU A 56 9.15 -12.24 -12.83
N LYS A 57 8.95 -11.22 -13.67
CA LYS A 57 9.31 -11.32 -15.11
C LYS A 57 10.81 -11.54 -15.33
N LYS A 58 11.66 -10.83 -14.58
CA LYS A 58 13.11 -11.00 -14.66
C LYS A 58 13.51 -12.42 -14.25
N TYR A 59 12.83 -12.93 -13.25
CA TYR A 59 13.01 -14.27 -12.73
C TYR A 59 12.57 -15.34 -13.76
N ASP A 60 11.39 -15.20 -14.38
CA ASP A 60 10.93 -16.11 -15.45
C ASP A 60 11.94 -16.18 -16.60
N SER A 61 12.55 -15.03 -16.95
CA SER A 61 13.62 -14.95 -17.94
C SER A 61 14.89 -15.70 -17.52
N GLN A 62 15.20 -15.75 -16.22
CA GLN A 62 16.33 -16.53 -15.70
C GLN A 62 16.02 -18.02 -15.73
N CYS A 63 14.82 -18.44 -15.32
CA CYS A 63 14.37 -19.83 -15.44
C CYS A 63 14.43 -20.34 -16.88
N ALA A 64 13.94 -19.55 -17.84
CA ALA A 64 14.00 -19.88 -19.25
C ALA A 64 15.45 -20.04 -19.77
N THR A 65 16.40 -19.29 -19.19
CA THR A 65 17.83 -19.41 -19.51
C THR A 65 18.41 -20.72 -18.96
N ILE A 66 18.06 -21.08 -17.72
CA ILE A 66 18.47 -22.36 -17.10
C ILE A 66 17.93 -23.55 -17.90
N GLN A 67 16.65 -23.52 -18.25
CA GLN A 67 16.03 -24.61 -19.03
C GLN A 67 16.68 -24.79 -20.41
N ARG A 68 17.16 -23.69 -21.03
CA ARG A 68 17.98 -23.77 -22.25
C ARG A 68 19.33 -24.43 -22.01
N LEU A 69 20.00 -24.13 -20.90
CA LEU A 69 21.26 -24.77 -20.52
C LEU A 69 21.07 -26.27 -20.24
N GLU A 70 19.95 -26.65 -19.61
CA GLU A 70 19.59 -28.06 -19.42
C GLU A 70 19.32 -28.78 -20.74
N ASN A 71 18.61 -28.16 -21.68
CA ASN A 71 18.42 -28.73 -23.01
C ASN A 71 19.75 -28.88 -23.77
N ILE A 72 20.68 -27.92 -23.62
CA ILE A 72 22.03 -28.02 -24.19
C ILE A 72 22.79 -29.19 -23.56
N ARG A 73 22.71 -29.37 -22.24
CA ARG A 73 23.27 -30.54 -21.52
C ARG A 73 22.70 -31.86 -22.04
N ASP A 74 21.38 -31.93 -22.20
CA ASP A 74 20.73 -33.16 -22.62
C ASP A 74 21.09 -33.52 -24.08
N ASN A 75 21.32 -32.51 -24.93
CA ASN A 75 21.89 -32.68 -26.28
C ASN A 75 23.39 -33.02 -26.27
N LEU A 76 24.18 -32.52 -25.31
CA LEU A 76 25.59 -32.87 -25.11
C LEU A 76 25.78 -34.33 -24.71
N ASN A 77 24.79 -34.92 -24.02
CA ASN A 77 24.76 -36.34 -23.68
C ASN A 77 24.37 -37.25 -24.84
N SER A 78 24.12 -36.72 -26.05
CA SER A 78 23.93 -37.56 -27.23
C SER A 78 25.24 -38.29 -27.58
N PRO A 79 25.18 -39.57 -27.99
CA PRO A 79 26.37 -40.34 -28.34
C PRO A 79 27.19 -39.72 -29.48
N GLU A 80 26.57 -38.91 -30.33
CA GLU A 80 27.21 -38.20 -31.45
C GLU A 80 28.04 -36.99 -30.96
N LEU A 81 27.52 -36.23 -29.98
CA LEU A 81 28.24 -35.10 -29.39
C LEU A 81 29.28 -35.53 -28.36
N LYS A 82 29.00 -36.61 -27.62
CA LYS A 82 29.89 -37.17 -26.59
C LYS A 82 31.22 -37.63 -27.19
N ASN A 83 31.19 -38.26 -28.36
CA ASN A 83 32.40 -38.62 -29.12
C ASN A 83 33.17 -37.42 -29.68
N TYR A 84 32.50 -36.28 -29.90
CA TYR A 84 33.11 -35.07 -30.45
C TYR A 84 33.78 -34.20 -29.37
N LEU A 85 33.30 -34.31 -28.12
CA LEU A 85 33.78 -33.54 -26.97
C LEU A 85 34.73 -34.33 -26.07
N ASP A 86 34.92 -35.62 -26.35
CA ASP A 86 35.83 -36.49 -25.63
C ASP A 86 37.27 -35.93 -25.75
N GLY A 87 37.79 -35.40 -24.65
CA GLY A 87 39.09 -34.72 -24.57
C GLY A 87 39.08 -33.19 -24.56
N ILE A 88 37.93 -32.53 -24.68
CA ILE A 88 37.80 -31.04 -24.66
C ILE A 88 37.26 -30.51 -23.32
N VAL A 89 36.28 -31.19 -22.72
CA VAL A 89 35.69 -30.82 -21.43
C VAL A 89 35.62 -32.07 -20.55
N SER A 90 36.13 -32.01 -19.31
CA SER A 90 36.06 -33.16 -18.42
C SER A 90 34.62 -33.39 -17.92
N GLU A 91 34.20 -34.66 -17.85
CA GLU A 91 32.87 -35.06 -17.34
C GLU A 91 32.63 -34.51 -15.92
N ALA A 92 33.69 -34.37 -15.12
CA ALA A 92 33.63 -33.79 -13.77
C ALA A 92 33.33 -32.28 -13.75
N GLU A 93 33.88 -31.51 -14.69
CA GLU A 93 33.56 -30.07 -14.82
C GLU A 93 32.13 -29.86 -15.32
N MET A 94 31.67 -30.70 -16.25
CA MET A 94 30.29 -30.69 -16.72
C MET A 94 29.32 -30.95 -15.56
N ASN A 95 29.56 -31.99 -14.75
CA ASN A 95 28.72 -32.31 -13.60
C ASN A 95 28.70 -31.20 -12.54
N LYS A 96 29.81 -30.48 -12.31
CA LYS A 96 29.84 -29.30 -11.44
C LYS A 96 28.95 -28.16 -11.95
N VAL A 97 28.97 -27.90 -13.26
CA VAL A 97 28.11 -26.86 -13.87
C VAL A 97 26.63 -27.24 -13.75
N ILE A 98 26.31 -28.53 -13.89
CA ILE A 98 24.94 -29.04 -13.81
C ILE A 98 24.39 -28.98 -12.38
N GLU A 99 25.15 -29.42 -11.38
CA GLU A 99 24.73 -29.34 -9.98
C GLU A 99 24.58 -27.88 -9.53
N LYS A 100 25.50 -27.00 -9.94
CA LYS A 100 25.36 -25.56 -9.70
C LYS A 100 24.09 -24.99 -10.36
N ALA A 101 23.76 -25.40 -11.58
CA ALA A 101 22.53 -24.98 -12.25
C ALA A 101 21.26 -25.50 -11.54
N ARG A 102 21.29 -26.71 -10.96
CA ARG A 102 20.20 -27.26 -10.14
C ARG A 102 19.99 -26.49 -8.84
N GLU A 103 21.07 -26.20 -8.11
CA GLU A 103 21.02 -25.38 -6.90
C GLU A 103 20.49 -23.98 -7.22
N ASP A 104 20.99 -23.36 -8.30
CA ASP A 104 20.51 -22.07 -8.76
C ASP A 104 19.01 -22.13 -9.10
N SER A 105 18.52 -23.19 -9.75
CA SER A 105 17.10 -23.42 -10.06
C SER A 105 16.21 -23.57 -8.82
N LEU A 106 16.65 -24.31 -7.79
CA LEU A 106 15.92 -24.48 -6.52
C LEU A 106 15.88 -23.18 -5.70
N ASN A 107 17.00 -22.46 -5.66
CA ASN A 107 17.08 -21.13 -5.01
C ASN A 107 16.17 -20.12 -5.71
N ILE A 108 16.09 -20.27 -7.03
CA ILE A 108 15.16 -19.57 -7.86
C ILE A 108 13.74 -19.93 -7.42
N GLU A 109 13.27 -21.19 -7.44
CA GLU A 109 11.86 -21.56 -7.14
C GLU A 109 11.37 -21.02 -5.77
N ASN A 110 12.20 -21.13 -4.74
CA ASN A 110 11.93 -20.58 -3.42
C ASN A 110 11.82 -19.05 -3.43
N SER A 111 12.62 -18.37 -4.26
CA SER A 111 12.56 -16.91 -4.43
C SER A 111 11.25 -16.47 -5.10
N GLU A 112 10.71 -17.23 -6.06
CA GLU A 112 9.42 -16.92 -6.71
C GLU A 112 8.26 -16.99 -5.72
N GLN A 113 8.19 -18.08 -4.95
CA GLN A 113 7.15 -18.27 -3.94
C GLN A 113 7.19 -17.16 -2.87
N PHE A 114 8.40 -16.79 -2.43
CA PHE A 114 8.59 -15.70 -1.48
C PHE A 114 8.17 -14.33 -2.05
N ILE A 115 8.53 -14.05 -3.30
CA ILE A 115 8.14 -12.81 -4.00
C ILE A 115 6.63 -12.73 -4.17
N LYS A 116 5.98 -13.83 -4.57
CA LYS A 116 4.54 -13.93 -4.74
C LYS A 116 3.80 -13.72 -3.42
N TYR A 117 4.25 -14.39 -2.35
CA TYR A 117 3.72 -14.19 -1.01
C TYR A 117 3.84 -12.74 -0.55
N LYS A 118 5.03 -12.12 -0.70
CA LYS A 118 5.24 -10.72 -0.35
C LYS A 118 4.35 -9.79 -1.17
N LYS A 119 4.21 -10.02 -2.48
CA LYS A 119 3.36 -9.23 -3.37
C LYS A 119 1.91 -9.21 -2.88
N ASP A 120 1.34 -10.38 -2.61
CA ASP A 120 -0.06 -10.51 -2.22
C ASP A 120 -0.31 -9.95 -0.82
N HIS A 121 0.59 -10.24 0.13
CA HIS A 121 0.48 -9.75 1.49
C HIS A 121 0.65 -8.23 1.60
N THR A 122 1.64 -7.67 0.89
CA THR A 122 1.90 -6.22 0.87
C THR A 122 0.71 -5.47 0.27
N ARG A 123 0.15 -5.97 -0.84
CA ARG A 123 -1.04 -5.37 -1.47
C ARG A 123 -2.24 -5.40 -0.52
N ALA A 124 -2.53 -6.56 0.07
CA ALA A 124 -3.65 -6.70 1.00
C ALA A 124 -3.51 -5.75 2.20
N TRP A 125 -2.32 -5.63 2.76
CA TRP A 125 -2.05 -4.77 3.90
C TRP A 125 -2.24 -3.28 3.57
N PHE A 126 -1.67 -2.79 2.48
CA PHE A 126 -1.82 -1.39 2.06
C PHE A 126 -3.26 -1.05 1.70
N THR A 127 -3.95 -1.92 0.94
CA THR A 127 -5.35 -1.68 0.56
C THR A 127 -6.28 -1.68 1.76
N MET A 128 -6.13 -2.66 2.68
CA MET A 128 -6.96 -2.70 3.90
C MET A 128 -6.69 -1.49 4.79
N THR A 129 -5.43 -1.11 4.97
CA THR A 129 -5.07 0.05 5.79
C THR A 129 -5.60 1.35 5.17
N GLY A 130 -5.49 1.52 3.85
CA GLY A 130 -6.02 2.67 3.15
C GLY A 130 -7.54 2.79 3.27
N LEU A 131 -8.26 1.69 3.05
CA LEU A 131 -9.72 1.64 3.22
C LEU A 131 -10.13 1.93 4.66
N LEU A 132 -9.41 1.40 5.64
CA LEU A 132 -9.71 1.59 7.06
C LEU A 132 -9.47 3.03 7.49
N MET A 133 -8.44 3.71 6.96
CA MET A 133 -8.24 5.14 7.17
C MET A 133 -9.40 5.99 6.62
N ILE A 134 -9.86 5.68 5.39
CA ILE A 134 -10.97 6.39 4.76
C ILE A 134 -12.27 6.18 5.56
N MET A 135 -12.59 4.91 5.84
CA MET A 135 -13.86 4.52 6.45
C MET A 135 -13.91 4.86 7.94
N VAL A 136 -12.86 4.58 8.71
CA VAL A 136 -12.88 4.78 10.16
C VAL A 136 -12.40 6.18 10.52
N GLY A 137 -11.27 6.61 9.98
CA GLY A 137 -10.71 7.93 10.27
C GLY A 137 -11.58 9.07 9.75
N GLY A 138 -11.99 8.97 8.48
CA GLY A 138 -12.87 9.94 7.83
C GLY A 138 -14.21 10.07 8.55
N LEU A 139 -14.93 8.94 8.73
CA LEU A 139 -16.25 8.93 9.35
C LEU A 139 -16.22 9.39 10.82
N ARG A 140 -15.21 8.96 11.58
CA ARG A 140 -15.06 9.38 12.99
C ARG A 140 -14.76 10.87 13.10
N SER A 141 -13.99 11.44 12.17
CA SER A 141 -13.76 12.88 12.12
C SER A 141 -15.07 13.64 11.85
N VAL A 142 -15.87 13.18 10.88
CA VAL A 142 -17.16 13.81 10.54
C VAL A 142 -18.11 13.75 11.73
N SER A 143 -18.24 12.58 12.37
CA SER A 143 -19.08 12.42 13.57
C SER A 143 -18.64 13.34 14.70
N TYR A 144 -17.35 13.39 15.02
CA TYR A 144 -16.82 14.22 16.10
C TYR A 144 -17.12 15.72 15.91
N TYR A 145 -16.91 16.24 14.70
CA TYR A 145 -17.18 17.65 14.42
C TYR A 145 -18.68 17.94 14.28
N SER A 146 -19.47 16.98 13.78
CA SER A 146 -20.93 17.07 13.74
C SER A 146 -21.53 17.25 15.14
N ASP A 147 -21.08 16.45 16.11
CA ASP A 147 -21.55 16.55 17.50
C ASP A 147 -21.22 17.92 18.12
N LYS A 148 -20.02 18.46 17.86
CA LYS A 148 -19.65 19.81 18.30
C LYS A 148 -20.49 20.90 17.64
N ILE A 149 -20.75 20.80 16.34
CA ILE A 149 -21.60 21.75 15.62
C ILE A 149 -23.01 21.76 16.23
N ASN A 150 -23.58 20.57 16.47
CA ASN A 150 -24.91 20.45 17.06
C ASN A 150 -24.95 21.02 18.49
N LYS A 151 -23.90 20.80 19.29
CA LYS A 151 -23.77 21.40 20.61
C LYS A 151 -23.76 22.93 20.54
N TYR A 152 -22.93 23.52 19.69
CA TYR A 152 -22.82 24.98 19.60
C TYR A 152 -24.06 25.64 18.98
N LYS A 153 -24.77 24.96 18.08
CA LYS A 153 -26.07 25.42 17.57
C LYS A 153 -27.12 25.46 18.68
N LYS A 154 -27.21 24.42 19.52
CA LYS A 154 -28.11 24.41 20.68
C LYS A 154 -27.76 25.51 21.68
N GLU A 155 -26.48 25.72 21.96
CA GLU A 155 -26.03 26.83 22.82
C GLU A 155 -26.42 28.20 22.23
N LEU A 156 -26.33 28.36 20.91
CA LEU A 156 -26.76 29.59 20.21
C LEU A 156 -28.28 29.80 20.30
N GLU A 157 -29.07 28.76 20.09
CA GLU A 157 -30.54 28.81 20.21
C GLU A 157 -30.98 29.16 21.63
N CYS A 158 -30.36 28.54 22.66
CA CYS A 158 -30.63 28.88 24.06
C CYS A 158 -30.25 30.32 24.38
N LEU A 159 -29.12 30.81 23.86
CA LEU A 159 -28.70 32.21 24.03
C LEU A 159 -29.75 33.14 23.41
N GLU A 160 -30.19 32.86 22.18
CA GLU A 160 -31.21 33.66 21.48
C GLU A 160 -32.59 33.65 22.16
N GLN A 161 -32.94 32.57 22.86
CA GLN A 161 -34.20 32.47 23.63
C GLN A 161 -34.15 33.13 25.02
N SER A 162 -32.95 33.35 25.56
CA SER A 162 -32.74 33.89 26.91
C SER A 162 -32.48 35.40 26.95
N PHE A 163 -32.55 36.07 25.79
CA PHE A 163 -32.22 37.48 25.61
C PHE A 163 -33.41 38.30 25.09
#